data_AF-A0A938T4N9-F1
#
_entry.id   AF-A0A938T4N9-F1
#
_cell.length_a   1.000
_cell.length_b   1.000
_cell.length_c   1.000
_cell.angle_alpha   90.00
_cell.angle_beta   90.00
_cell.angle_gamma   90.00
#
_symmetry.space_group_name_H-M   'P 1'
#
loop_
_entity.id
_entity.type
_entity.pdbx_description
1 polymer ?
#
loop_
_entity_poly.entity_id
_entity_poly.type
_entity_poly.pdbx_seq_one_letter_code
_entity_poly.pdbx_strand_id
1 'polypeptide(L)'
;LVVIDFIDMKSKKDQAAVFKTLKDALRDDRARTNVLPISQLGLLEMTRQRYEESVYTTAYVECKYCAGRGRIKSALTMSVELQRRLSAALRKDRKGLHSMKVTVNPVVLDRLRHDDEKTLIALEKKFQGHLTFVSDVHLHMEAFTITNEQTHQIVYSSIESDK
;
A
#
# COMPACT_ATOMS: atom_id res chain seq x y z
N LEU A 1 -17.09 -8.64 -12.74
CA LEU A 1 -17.81 -9.29 -11.62
C LEU A 1 -18.25 -8.18 -10.68
N VAL A 2 -19.48 -8.24 -10.16
CA VAL A 2 -19.99 -7.31 -9.15
C VAL A 2 -20.41 -8.14 -7.95
N VAL A 3 -20.00 -7.72 -6.76
CA VAL A 3 -20.36 -8.33 -5.48
C VAL A 3 -21.10 -7.28 -4.67
N ILE A 4 -22.27 -7.65 -4.15
CA ILE A 4 -23.14 -6.76 -3.38
C ILE A 4 -23.29 -7.36 -1.98
N ASP A 5 -22.96 -6.54 -0.98
CA ASP A 5 -23.12 -6.86 0.44
C ASP A 5 -24.41 -6.22 0.95
N PHE A 6 -25.47 -7.01 1.07
CA PHE A 6 -26.75 -6.53 1.61
C PHE A 6 -26.74 -6.62 3.13
N ILE A 7 -27.57 -5.81 3.78
CA ILE A 7 -27.78 -5.89 5.23
C ILE A 7 -28.23 -7.31 5.61
N ASP A 8 -27.69 -7.83 6.70
CA ASP A 8 -27.98 -9.17 7.22
C ASP A 8 -29.49 -9.39 7.44
N MET A 9 -30.01 -10.44 6.80
CA MET A 9 -31.39 -10.88 6.92
C MET A 9 -31.45 -12.27 7.55
N LYS A 10 -32.17 -12.40 8.68
CA LYS A 10 -32.38 -13.70 9.34
C LYS A 10 -33.32 -14.63 8.56
N SER A 11 -34.27 -14.06 7.83
CA SER A 11 -35.29 -14.77 7.09
C SER A 11 -34.84 -15.06 5.65
N LYS A 12 -34.88 -16.33 5.24
CA LYS A 12 -34.64 -16.72 3.84
C LYS A 12 -35.68 -16.14 2.88
N LYS A 13 -36.89 -15.85 3.37
CA LYS A 13 -37.94 -15.22 2.57
C LYS A 13 -37.55 -13.79 2.17
N ASP A 14 -36.92 -13.06 3.10
CA ASP A 14 -36.51 -11.67 2.86
C ASP A 14 -35.33 -11.65 1.89
N GLN A 15 -34.36 -12.56 2.06
CA GLN A 15 -33.26 -12.76 1.11
C GLN A 15 -33.78 -13.05 -0.32
N ALA A 16 -34.77 -13.94 -0.44
CA ALA A 16 -35.38 -14.26 -1.73
C ALA A 16 -36.15 -13.06 -2.33
N ALA A 17 -36.79 -12.24 -1.49
CA ALA A 17 -37.48 -11.03 -1.93
C ALA A 17 -36.51 -9.98 -2.47
N VAL A 18 -35.37 -9.75 -1.79
CA VAL A 18 -34.30 -8.85 -2.26
C VAL A 18 -33.72 -9.35 -3.58
N PHE A 19 -33.38 -10.65 -3.67
CA PHE A 19 -32.88 -11.26 -4.91
C PHE A 19 -33.85 -11.10 -6.08
N LYS A 20 -35.14 -11.37 -5.86
CA LYS A 20 -36.17 -11.21 -6.89
C LYS A 20 -36.30 -9.75 -7.34
N THR A 21 -36.32 -8.82 -6.38
CA THR A 21 -36.43 -7.38 -6.67
C THR A 21 -35.25 -6.90 -7.51
N LEU A 22 -34.02 -7.33 -7.18
CA LEU A 22 -32.83 -7.01 -7.97
C LEU A 22 -32.92 -7.58 -9.39
N LYS A 23 -33.37 -8.83 -9.54
CA LYS A 23 -33.53 -9.47 -10.85
C LYS A 23 -34.57 -8.76 -11.71
N ASP A 24 -35.69 -8.37 -11.10
CA ASP A 24 -36.75 -7.63 -11.78
C ASP A 24 -36.28 -6.23 -12.21
N ALA A 25 -35.50 -5.54 -11.37
CA ALA A 25 -34.92 -4.23 -11.69
C ALA A 25 -33.88 -4.28 -12.82
N LEU A 26 -33.18 -5.41 -12.98
CA LEU A 26 -32.20 -5.62 -14.06
C LEU A 26 -32.82 -6.13 -15.37
N ARG A 27 -34.12 -6.43 -15.40
CA ARG A 27 -34.78 -7.03 -16.58
C ARG A 27 -34.69 -6.15 -17.82
N ASP A 28 -34.72 -4.83 -17.64
CA ASP A 28 -34.73 -3.86 -18.74
C ASP A 28 -33.30 -3.38 -19.09
N ASP A 29 -32.26 -3.95 -18.46
CA ASP A 29 -30.87 -3.68 -18.81
C ASP A 29 -30.54 -4.32 -20.17
N ARG A 30 -30.02 -3.51 -21.09
CA ARG A 30 -29.63 -3.97 -22.43
C ARG A 30 -28.46 -4.95 -22.38
N ALA A 31 -27.61 -4.85 -21.36
CA ALA A 31 -26.47 -5.75 -21.22
C ALA A 31 -26.88 -7.08 -20.59
N ARG A 32 -26.32 -8.20 -21.07
CA ARG A 32 -26.59 -9.51 -20.47
C ARG A 32 -26.12 -9.52 -19.02
N THR A 33 -27.04 -9.76 -18.09
CA THR A 33 -26.77 -9.94 -16.67
C THR A 33 -26.99 -11.39 -16.23
N ASN A 34 -26.14 -11.88 -15.33
CA ASN A 34 -26.36 -13.12 -14.59
C ASN A 34 -26.24 -12.82 -13.11
N VAL A 35 -27.27 -13.16 -12.33
CA VAL A 35 -27.36 -12.85 -10.89
C VAL A 35 -27.57 -14.15 -10.13
N LEU A 36 -26.72 -14.41 -9.15
CA LEU A 36 -26.84 -15.56 -8.26
C LEU A 36 -27.61 -15.17 -6.97
N PRO A 37 -28.30 -16.12 -6.32
CA PRO A 37 -28.89 -15.87 -5.01
C PRO A 37 -27.83 -15.46 -3.97
N ILE A 38 -28.28 -14.83 -2.87
CA ILE A 38 -27.41 -14.48 -1.75
C ILE A 38 -26.74 -15.75 -1.21
N SER A 39 -25.41 -15.72 -1.12
CA SER A 39 -24.58 -16.82 -0.64
C SER A 39 -24.74 -17.04 0.87
N GLN A 40 -24.21 -18.16 1.37
CA GLN A 40 -24.17 -18.42 2.82
C GLN A 40 -23.31 -17.39 3.59
N LEU A 41 -22.42 -16.68 2.91
CA LEU A 41 -21.61 -15.61 3.48
C LEU A 41 -22.33 -14.24 3.47
N GLY A 42 -23.59 -14.16 3.03
CA GLY A 42 -24.35 -12.92 2.96
C GLY A 42 -24.13 -12.09 1.69
N LEU A 43 -23.21 -12.53 0.82
CA LEU A 43 -22.86 -11.81 -0.42
C LEU A 43 -23.72 -12.26 -1.60
N LEU A 44 -24.14 -11.31 -2.43
CA LEU A 44 -24.76 -11.57 -3.72
C LEU A 44 -23.76 -11.31 -4.85
N GLU A 45 -23.64 -12.26 -5.77
CA GLU A 45 -22.72 -12.19 -6.90
C GLU A 45 -23.49 -12.01 -8.21
N MET A 46 -23.00 -11.11 -9.07
CA MET A 46 -23.51 -10.98 -10.42
C MET A 46 -22.44 -10.67 -11.46
N THR A 47 -22.68 -11.07 -12.70
CA THR A 47 -21.93 -10.63 -13.87
C THR A 47 -22.82 -9.78 -14.76
N ARG A 48 -22.24 -8.74 -15.36
CA ARG A 48 -22.87 -7.89 -16.36
C ARG A 48 -21.90 -7.79 -17.52
N GLN A 49 -22.35 -8.07 -18.73
CA GLN A 49 -21.55 -7.99 -19.94
C GLN A 49 -21.03 -6.56 -20.15
N ARG A 50 -19.74 -6.42 -20.46
CA ARG A 50 -19.11 -5.14 -20.76
C ARG A 50 -19.19 -4.88 -22.26
N TYR A 51 -20.02 -3.92 -22.67
CA TYR A 51 -20.17 -3.51 -24.07
C TYR A 51 -19.19 -2.41 -24.46
N GLU A 52 -18.94 -1.47 -23.54
CA GLU A 52 -18.06 -0.32 -23.74
C GLU A 52 -17.10 -0.18 -22.54
N GLU A 53 -16.13 0.71 -22.66
CA GLU A 53 -15.34 1.12 -21.51
C GLU A 53 -16.25 1.66 -20.41
N SER A 54 -15.92 1.40 -19.15
CA SER A 54 -16.72 1.93 -18.06
C SER A 54 -16.48 3.44 -17.99
N VAL A 55 -17.50 4.19 -17.58
CA VAL A 55 -17.38 5.63 -17.30
C VAL A 55 -16.19 5.92 -16.39
N TYR A 56 -15.90 4.99 -15.46
CA TYR A 56 -14.75 5.10 -14.57
C TYR A 56 -13.41 5.14 -15.32
N THR A 57 -13.21 4.27 -16.33
CA THR A 57 -11.97 4.24 -17.11
C THR A 57 -11.78 5.51 -17.92
N THR A 58 -12.86 6.11 -18.44
CA THR A 58 -12.77 7.33 -19.23
C THR A 58 -12.67 8.60 -18.37
N ALA A 59 -13.31 8.62 -17.21
CA ALA A 59 -13.42 9.82 -16.36
C ALA A 59 -12.26 9.98 -15.36
N TYR A 60 -11.54 8.90 -15.02
CA TYR A 60 -10.54 8.93 -13.95
C TYR A 60 -9.19 8.39 -14.41
N VAL A 61 -8.13 8.98 -13.85
CA VAL A 61 -6.77 8.45 -13.92
C VAL A 61 -6.37 7.85 -12.58
N GLU A 62 -5.46 6.89 -12.60
CA GLU A 62 -4.95 6.27 -11.38
C GLU A 62 -4.20 7.28 -10.49
N CYS A 63 -4.46 7.22 -9.18
CA CYS A 63 -3.79 8.06 -8.20
C CYS A 63 -2.29 7.78 -8.20
N LYS A 64 -1.47 8.79 -8.54
CA LYS A 64 0.00 8.69 -8.58
C LYS A 64 0.67 8.52 -7.23
N TYR A 65 -0.06 8.78 -6.14
CA TYR A 65 0.44 8.64 -4.78
C TYR A 65 0.25 7.20 -4.28
N CYS A 66 -0.99 6.72 -4.21
CA CYS A 66 -1.28 5.39 -3.65
C CYS A 66 -1.47 4.27 -4.68
N ALA A 67 -1.34 4.54 -5.99
CA ALA A 67 -1.58 3.58 -7.07
C ALA A 67 -2.93 2.84 -6.90
N GLY A 68 -3.99 3.61 -6.64
CA GLY A 68 -5.33 3.08 -6.43
C GLY A 68 -5.57 2.32 -5.11
N ARG A 69 -4.56 2.17 -4.24
CA ARG A 69 -4.72 1.45 -2.95
C ARG A 69 -5.67 2.13 -1.96
N GLY A 70 -5.88 3.45 -2.08
CA GLY A 70 -6.70 4.25 -1.16
C GLY A 70 -6.09 4.43 0.25
N ARG A 71 -4.89 3.91 0.49
CA ARG A 71 -4.14 4.00 1.74
C ARG A 71 -2.64 3.92 1.47
N ILE A 72 -1.86 4.49 2.38
CA ILE A 72 -0.40 4.42 2.40
C ILE A 72 0.09 3.89 3.75
N LYS A 73 1.27 3.28 3.78
CA LYS A 73 1.96 2.83 4.99
C LYS A 73 2.13 4.01 5.94
N SER A 74 1.91 3.73 7.22
CA SER A 74 2.12 4.72 8.28
C SER A 74 3.61 4.98 8.49
N ALA A 75 3.93 6.09 9.17
CA ALA A 75 5.31 6.40 9.54
C ALA A 75 5.96 5.25 10.34
N LEU A 76 5.18 4.58 11.20
CA LEU A 76 5.62 3.39 11.95
C LEU A 76 5.99 2.23 11.03
N THR A 77 5.14 1.88 10.08
CA THR A 77 5.44 0.80 9.15
C THR A 77 6.69 1.13 8.33
N MET A 78 6.83 2.39 7.91
CA MET A 78 8.00 2.87 7.18
C MET A 78 9.27 2.84 8.03
N SER A 79 9.21 3.23 9.30
CA SER A 79 10.38 3.25 10.18
C SER A 79 10.90 1.84 10.47
N VAL A 80 10.01 0.89 10.71
CA VAL A 80 10.36 -0.54 10.89
C VAL A 80 10.97 -1.12 9.61
N GLU A 81 10.39 -0.82 8.45
CA GLU A 81 10.93 -1.29 7.17
C GLU A 81 12.34 -0.73 6.90
N LEU A 82 12.53 0.57 7.14
CA LEU A 82 13.82 1.23 7.01
C LEU A 82 14.86 0.60 7.95
N GLN A 83 14.56 0.43 9.23
CA GLN A 83 15.47 -0.18 10.20
C GLN A 83 15.90 -1.59 9.76
N ARG A 84 14.96 -2.39 9.22
CA ARG A 84 15.25 -3.73 8.70
C ARG A 84 16.19 -3.69 7.49
N ARG A 85 15.94 -2.79 6.53
CA ARG A 85 16.78 -2.61 5.33
C ARG A 85 18.17 -2.07 5.71
N LEU A 86 18.23 -1.10 6.61
CA LEU A 86 19.48 -0.51 7.10
C LEU A 86 20.32 -1.55 7.83
N SER A 87 19.72 -2.34 8.72
CA SER A 87 20.39 -3.47 9.38
C SER A 87 20.91 -4.51 8.38
N ALA A 88 20.18 -4.77 7.30
CA ALA A 88 20.61 -5.70 6.25
C ALA A 88 21.77 -5.14 5.42
N ALA A 89 21.74 -3.84 5.09
CA ALA A 89 22.82 -3.15 4.40
C ALA A 89 24.12 -3.18 5.22
N LEU A 90 24.04 -2.80 6.49
CA LEU A 90 25.18 -2.79 7.42
C LEU A 90 25.78 -4.19 7.65
N ARG A 91 24.97 -5.26 7.57
CA ARG A 91 25.46 -6.65 7.68
C ARG A 91 26.21 -7.13 6.44
N LYS A 92 25.81 -6.70 5.24
CA LYS A 92 26.38 -7.19 3.98
C LYS A 92 27.76 -6.61 3.71
N ASP A 93 28.01 -5.39 4.16
CA ASP A 93 29.27 -4.72 3.92
C ASP A 93 30.20 -4.85 5.14
N ARG A 94 31.12 -5.82 5.11
CA ARG A 94 32.01 -6.16 6.25
C ARG A 94 33.29 -5.32 6.31
N LYS A 95 33.47 -4.31 5.45
CA LYS A 95 34.75 -3.58 5.28
C LYS A 95 34.99 -2.39 6.23
N GLY A 96 34.07 -2.11 7.16
CA GLY A 96 34.44 -1.47 8.44
C GLY A 96 34.43 0.05 8.55
N LEU A 97 34.03 0.84 7.54
CA LEU A 97 33.80 2.28 7.71
C LEU A 97 32.57 2.70 6.90
N HIS A 98 31.38 2.62 7.50
CA HIS A 98 30.13 2.88 6.80
C HIS A 98 29.51 4.18 7.24
N SER A 99 29.80 5.25 6.51
CA SER A 99 28.97 6.45 6.56
C SER A 99 27.82 6.25 5.56
N MET A 100 26.61 5.98 6.05
CA MET A 100 25.42 5.79 5.22
C MET A 100 24.51 7.00 5.35
N LYS A 101 24.09 7.54 4.19
CA LYS A 101 23.09 8.59 4.10
C LYS A 101 21.73 8.00 3.75
N VAL A 102 20.75 8.22 4.61
CA VAL A 102 19.37 7.81 4.47
C VAL A 102 18.51 9.02 4.11
N THR A 103 17.85 8.98 2.96
CA THR A 103 16.92 10.04 2.53
C THR A 103 15.49 9.54 2.66
N VAL A 104 14.65 10.28 3.38
CA VAL A 104 13.26 9.91 3.72
C VAL A 104 12.33 11.12 3.64
N ASN A 105 11.02 10.88 3.56
CA ASN A 105 10.04 11.95 3.73
C ASN A 105 10.08 12.56 5.15
N PRO A 106 9.84 13.87 5.34
CA PRO A 106 9.87 14.53 6.65
C PRO A 106 9.02 13.86 7.73
N VAL A 107 7.84 13.32 7.37
CA VAL A 107 6.94 12.65 8.33
C VAL A 107 7.59 11.39 8.90
N VAL A 108 8.33 10.66 8.08
CA VAL A 108 9.06 9.47 8.51
C VAL A 108 10.29 9.87 9.33
N LEU A 109 10.98 10.94 8.92
CA LEU A 109 12.14 11.47 9.67
C LEU A 109 11.76 11.91 11.09
N ASP A 110 10.63 12.60 11.23
CA ASP A 110 10.15 13.08 12.52
C ASP A 110 9.94 11.93 13.51
N ARG A 111 9.28 10.86 13.05
CA ARG A 111 9.15 9.63 13.83
C ARG A 111 10.51 9.02 14.18
N LEU A 112 11.43 8.93 13.22
CA LEU A 112 12.75 8.33 13.43
C LEU A 112 13.53 9.06 14.53
N ARG A 113 13.36 10.39 14.62
CA ARG A 113 14.01 11.24 15.62
C ARG A 113 13.37 11.16 17.01
N HIS A 114 12.06 10.98 17.10
CA HIS A 114 11.36 11.01 18.39
C HIS A 114 11.11 9.62 18.97
N ASP A 115 10.56 8.70 18.17
CA ASP A 115 10.16 7.37 18.64
C ASP A 115 11.32 6.35 18.57
N ASP A 116 12.11 6.41 17.49
CA ASP A 116 13.07 5.35 17.14
C ASP A 116 14.54 5.71 17.41
N GLU A 117 14.81 6.87 18.04
CA GLU A 117 16.15 7.42 18.26
C GLU A 117 17.09 6.41 18.94
N LYS A 118 16.61 5.80 20.03
CA LYS A 118 17.38 4.82 20.81
C LYS A 118 17.76 3.59 19.97
N THR A 119 16.84 3.16 19.11
CA THR A 119 17.04 2.01 18.23
C THR A 119 18.09 2.32 17.15
N LEU A 120 18.04 3.53 16.60
CA LEU A 120 19.02 3.99 15.60
C LEU A 120 20.42 4.14 16.20
N ILE A 121 20.54 4.72 17.40
CA ILE A 121 21.82 4.80 18.13
C ILE A 121 22.38 3.40 18.42
N ALA A 122 21.53 2.47 18.84
CA ALA A 122 21.95 1.08 19.08
C ALA A 122 22.44 0.41 17.79
N LEU A 123 21.80 0.70 16.66
CA LEU A 123 22.19 0.19 15.35
C LEU A 123 23.55 0.75 14.90
N GLU A 124 23.74 2.06 15.03
CA GLU A 124 24.99 2.75 14.70
C GLU A 124 26.17 2.18 15.52
N LYS A 125 25.99 2.05 16.84
CA LYS A 125 27.00 1.45 17.75
C LYS A 125 27.30 -0.01 17.42
N LYS A 126 26.27 -0.82 17.13
CA LYS A 126 26.43 -2.26 16.85
C LYS A 126 27.27 -2.53 15.61
N PHE A 127 27.17 -1.67 14.60
CA PHE A 127 27.85 -1.86 13.32
C PHE A 127 29.07 -0.95 13.14
N GLN A 128 29.42 -0.13 14.15
CA GLN A 128 30.51 0.85 14.08
C GLN A 128 30.42 1.74 12.83
N GLY A 129 29.20 2.04 12.40
CA GLY A 129 28.92 2.90 11.25
C GLY A 129 28.59 4.33 11.69
N HIS A 130 28.40 5.21 10.73
CA HIS A 130 27.80 6.53 10.90
C HIS A 130 26.53 6.63 10.05
N LEU A 131 25.43 7.13 10.64
CA LEU A 131 24.14 7.24 9.95
C LEU A 131 23.71 8.71 9.83
N THR A 132 23.65 9.20 8.60
CA THR A 132 23.18 10.56 8.29
C THR A 132 21.75 10.49 7.75
N PHE A 133 20.80 11.20 8.37
CA PHE A 133 19.41 11.24 7.92
C PHE A 133 19.07 12.60 7.28
N VAL A 134 18.52 12.54 6.07
CA VAL A 134 18.11 13.72 5.28
C VAL A 134 16.62 13.63 4.96
N SER A 135 15.91 14.72 5.16
CA SER A 135 14.52 14.86 4.74
C SER A 135 14.42 15.38 3.31
N ASP A 136 13.56 14.77 2.50
CA ASP A 136 13.16 15.28 1.20
C ASP A 136 11.62 15.35 1.12
N VAL A 137 11.09 16.56 0.93
CA VAL A 137 9.64 16.83 0.87
C VAL A 137 9.02 16.32 -0.44
N HIS A 138 9.82 16.20 -1.50
CA HIS A 138 9.37 15.69 -2.79
C HIS A 138 9.34 14.16 -2.84
N LEU A 139 9.93 13.50 -1.84
CA LEU A 139 9.93 12.06 -1.73
C LEU A 139 8.57 11.56 -1.21
N HIS A 140 8.02 10.54 -1.88
CA HIS A 140 6.81 9.86 -1.44
C HIS A 140 6.97 9.33 0.00
N MET A 141 5.92 9.37 0.83
CA MET A 141 6.02 8.91 2.23
C MET A 141 6.43 7.44 2.37
N GLU A 142 6.04 6.61 1.40
CA GLU A 142 6.45 5.20 1.32
C GLU A 142 7.81 4.97 0.65
N ALA A 143 8.52 6.06 0.29
CA ALA A 143 9.80 5.99 -0.37
C ALA A 143 10.96 6.41 0.54
N PHE A 144 12.09 5.70 0.40
CA PHE A 144 13.36 6.04 1.01
C PHE A 144 14.53 5.47 0.22
N THR A 145 15.68 6.12 0.36
CA THR A 145 16.93 5.67 -0.24
C THR A 145 18.02 5.56 0.82
N ILE A 146 18.86 4.54 0.69
CA ILE A 146 20.06 4.34 1.50
C ILE A 146 21.24 4.41 0.54
N THR A 147 22.13 5.37 0.77
CA THR A 147 23.30 5.63 -0.05
C THR A 147 24.55 5.56 0.80
N ASN A 148 25.65 5.10 0.24
CA ASN A 148 26.95 5.28 0.87
C ASN A 148 27.33 6.76 0.73
N GLU A 149 27.72 7.40 1.83
CA GLU A 149 28.00 8.83 1.87
C GLU A 149 29.31 9.20 1.15
N GLN A 150 30.31 8.31 1.15
CA GLN A 150 31.60 8.54 0.51
C GLN A 150 31.57 8.25 -0.99
N THR A 151 30.94 7.13 -1.39
CA THR A 151 30.93 6.70 -2.80
C THR A 151 29.69 7.18 -3.56
N HIS A 152 28.71 7.75 -2.86
CA HIS A 152 27.38 8.08 -3.38
C HIS A 152 26.65 6.91 -4.05
N GLN A 153 27.11 5.68 -3.84
CA GLN A 153 26.49 4.49 -4.39
C GLN A 153 25.16 4.22 -3.68
N ILE A 154 24.11 3.97 -4.45
CA ILE A 154 22.80 3.55 -3.91
C ILE A 154 22.91 2.11 -3.44
N VAL A 155 22.73 1.91 -2.12
CA VAL A 155 22.70 0.60 -1.48
C VAL A 155 21.27 0.02 -1.51
N TYR A 156 20.28 0.90 -1.41
CA TYR A 156 18.87 0.54 -1.52
C TYR A 156 18.03 1.73 -1.97
N SER A 157 17.04 1.48 -2.84
CA SER A 157 16.00 2.43 -3.21
C SER A 157 14.66 1.70 -3.25
N SER A 158 13.68 2.20 -2.50
CA SER A 158 12.33 1.65 -2.55
C SER A 158 11.58 2.03 -3.84
N ILE A 159 12.01 3.08 -4.56
CA ILE A 159 11.36 3.56 -5.79
C ILE A 159 11.61 2.60 -6.96
N GLU A 160 12.75 1.92 -6.99
CA GLU A 160 13.14 1.01 -8.06
C GLU A 160 12.64 -0.43 -7.85
N SER A 161 12.14 -0.74 -6.65
CA SER A 161 11.71 -2.09 -6.27
C SER A 161 10.27 -2.44 -6.69
N ASP A 162 9.51 -1.46 -7.18
CA ASP A 162 8.09 -1.57 -7.57
C ASP A 162 7.87 -1.59 -9.10
N LYS A 163 8.92 -1.86 -9.90
CA LYS A 163 8.81 -2.16 -11.34
C LYS A 163 8.98 -3.65 -11.63
#